data_AF-A0A1M3M8R0-F1
#
_entry.id   AF-A0A1M3M8R0-F1
#
_cell.length_a   1.000
_cell.length_b   1.000
_cell.length_c   1.000
_cell.angle_alpha   90.00
_cell.angle_beta   90.00
_cell.angle_gamma   90.00
#
_symmetry.space_group_name_H-M   'P 1'
#
loop_
_entity.id
_entity.type
_entity.pdbx_description
1 polymer ?
#
loop_
_entity_poly.entity_id
_entity_poly.type
_entity_poly.pdbx_seq_one_letter_code
_entity_poly.pdbx_strand_id
1 'polypeptide(L)'
;MKEITTIDYDWLTRLTGDPFADVGGYVIKYLMGKHPEKEILELIDYIAKIYVNKWEGKINPFFLNSAITQPAYKGDVKIKETIKYFNSLINETTTCEEGYCRITGRKTKLFKAGRDNSLMSGSGTFVNFHHNFQFGMMLSKEMIIRMFFIPFGSIFIGGRIAIIQSNSAEVNDFFVKRNCEANLANLATSSSEGVLKSEYGIPANALFQFVDDLLINKIKEATDEYRGVSLGLYHFTNFGASPEIVIYKLPSSIFRFYSTCQVATLKADWQPFLLSHYKNSKHKGAKYNAMTSSYEITKKDETHQITFDDYKLWRNIILENLLNGKSLLRLFVNWGVTHKFNFAIIEKYLINVQNMKHETLNKIKELALFLTNTDEEAIKKSIKALDGYKSAYELRRFFLKNVVAKNYKDGAKETIITMEELVYYLFPDDVFWKDIRDILLFAIYQELHAKNIHVEAELSSIETEETDLNEN
;
A
#
# COMPACT_ATOMS: atom_id res chain seq x y z
N MET A 1 -20.20 26.84 20.90
CA MET A 1 -21.08 25.66 20.76
C MET A 1 -22.25 25.79 21.73
N LYS A 2 -23.47 25.69 21.21
CA LYS A 2 -24.67 25.32 21.97
C LYS A 2 -24.94 23.86 21.60
N GLU A 3 -24.39 22.96 22.40
CA GLU A 3 -24.49 21.52 22.16
C GLU A 3 -25.95 21.09 22.01
N ILE A 4 -26.26 20.39 20.91
CA ILE A 4 -27.56 19.78 20.70
C ILE A 4 -27.70 18.64 21.70
N THR A 5 -28.60 18.78 22.68
CA THR A 5 -28.71 17.91 23.87
C THR A 5 -28.98 16.43 23.56
N THR A 6 -29.44 16.10 22.36
CA THR A 6 -29.69 14.72 21.91
C THR A 6 -28.48 14.07 21.21
N ILE A 7 -27.39 14.79 20.99
CA ILE A 7 -26.20 14.29 20.29
C ILE A 7 -25.05 14.10 21.28
N ASP A 8 -24.37 12.98 21.18
CA ASP A 8 -23.12 12.77 21.90
C ASP A 8 -21.92 13.22 21.05
N TYR A 9 -21.40 14.43 21.35
CA TYR A 9 -20.33 15.06 20.58
C TYR A 9 -18.96 14.35 20.72
N ASP A 10 -18.68 13.63 21.82
CA ASP A 10 -17.50 12.74 21.92
C ASP A 10 -17.59 11.69 20.79
N TRP A 11 -18.77 11.09 20.64
CA TRP A 11 -19.02 10.07 19.65
C TRP A 11 -19.23 10.58 18.22
N LEU A 12 -19.13 11.89 17.96
CA LEU A 12 -18.94 12.40 16.60
C LEU A 12 -17.49 12.26 16.10
N THR A 13 -16.48 12.25 16.99
CA THR A 13 -15.05 12.28 16.58
C THR A 13 -14.15 11.22 17.20
N ARG A 14 -14.55 10.58 18.31
CA ARG A 14 -13.84 9.48 18.98
C ARG A 14 -13.55 8.30 18.06
N LEU A 15 -12.38 7.69 18.21
CA LEU A 15 -12.02 6.50 17.42
C LEU A 15 -12.83 5.27 17.83
N THR A 16 -13.23 4.49 16.83
CA THR A 16 -14.08 3.31 16.94
C THR A 16 -13.36 2.03 16.49
N GLY A 17 -12.33 2.16 15.65
CA GLY A 17 -11.67 1.03 14.98
C GLY A 17 -12.36 0.62 13.67
N ASP A 18 -13.54 1.16 13.36
CA ASP A 18 -14.16 1.03 12.04
C ASP A 18 -13.55 2.07 11.07
N PRO A 19 -12.98 1.65 9.93
CA PRO A 19 -12.24 2.55 9.04
C PRO A 19 -13.14 3.60 8.37
N PHE A 20 -14.43 3.30 8.19
CA PHE A 20 -15.39 4.22 7.59
C PHE A 20 -15.83 5.28 8.61
N ALA A 21 -16.29 4.85 9.79
CA ALA A 21 -16.72 5.74 10.86
C ALA A 21 -15.58 6.62 11.39
N ASP A 22 -14.34 6.12 11.40
CA ASP A 22 -13.19 6.90 11.86
C ASP A 22 -12.80 7.97 10.85
N VAL A 23 -12.76 7.69 9.53
CA VAL A 23 -12.58 8.75 8.51
C VAL A 23 -13.66 9.82 8.62
N GLY A 24 -14.92 9.42 8.74
CA GLY A 24 -16.03 10.36 8.96
C GLY A 24 -15.82 11.25 10.20
N GLY A 25 -15.35 10.66 11.30
CA GLY A 25 -15.02 11.38 12.54
C GLY A 25 -13.86 12.36 12.39
N TYR A 26 -12.79 11.98 11.67
CA TYR A 26 -11.66 12.86 11.36
C TYR A 26 -12.08 14.05 10.47
N VAL A 27 -12.97 13.84 9.49
CA VAL A 27 -13.54 14.93 8.68
C VAL A 27 -14.34 15.90 9.55
N ILE A 28 -15.22 15.39 10.43
CA ILE A 28 -16.01 16.22 11.35
C ILE A 28 -15.06 17.03 12.26
N LYS A 29 -14.07 16.39 12.87
CA LYS A 29 -13.04 17.03 13.71
C LYS A 29 -12.33 18.17 12.96
N TYR A 30 -11.91 17.93 11.71
CA TYR A 30 -11.28 18.95 10.88
C TYR A 30 -12.22 20.13 10.58
N LEU A 31 -13.46 19.85 10.18
CA LEU A 31 -14.44 20.88 9.84
C LEU A 31 -14.89 21.70 11.06
N MET A 32 -15.06 21.08 12.23
CA MET A 32 -15.30 21.80 13.50
C MET A 32 -14.12 22.71 13.87
N GLY A 33 -12.88 22.28 13.59
CA GLY A 33 -11.70 23.12 13.78
C GLY A 33 -11.60 24.31 12.80
N LYS A 34 -12.18 24.20 11.60
CA LYS A 34 -12.27 25.29 10.61
C LYS A 34 -13.49 26.18 10.79
N HIS A 35 -14.56 25.65 11.38
CA HIS A 35 -15.84 26.30 11.60
C HIS A 35 -16.33 26.09 13.05
N PRO A 36 -15.61 26.61 14.06
CA PRO A 36 -15.97 26.46 15.47
C PRO A 36 -17.31 27.13 15.85
N GLU A 37 -17.83 27.98 14.95
CA GLU A 37 -19.14 28.63 15.05
C GLU A 37 -20.33 27.72 14.69
N LYS A 38 -20.10 26.66 13.90
CA LYS A 38 -21.18 25.83 13.33
C LYS A 38 -21.48 24.61 14.18
N GLU A 39 -22.76 24.37 14.44
CA GLU A 39 -23.23 23.11 14.99
C GLU A 39 -23.27 22.00 13.93
N ILE A 40 -23.36 20.74 14.35
CA ILE A 40 -23.23 19.58 13.44
C ILE A 40 -24.28 19.57 12.30
N LEU A 41 -25.50 20.06 12.52
CA LEU A 41 -26.50 20.18 11.44
C LEU A 41 -26.13 21.24 10.39
N GLU A 42 -25.44 22.31 10.79
CA GLU A 42 -24.91 23.33 9.89
C GLU A 42 -23.66 22.84 9.14
N LEU A 43 -22.87 21.95 9.74
CA LEU A 43 -21.80 21.23 9.04
C LEU A 43 -22.35 20.24 8.01
N ILE A 44 -23.48 19.58 8.31
CA ILE A 44 -24.18 18.71 7.35
C ILE A 44 -24.73 19.54 6.18
N ASP A 45 -25.29 20.73 6.42
CA ASP A 45 -25.72 21.66 5.35
C ASP A 45 -24.55 22.17 4.51
N TYR A 46 -23.45 22.56 5.16
CA TYR A 46 -22.22 22.98 4.50
C TYR A 46 -21.68 21.90 3.56
N ILE A 47 -21.59 20.65 4.03
CA ILE A 47 -21.05 19.55 3.22
C ILE A 47 -22.04 19.08 2.14
N ALA A 48 -23.35 19.09 2.41
CA ALA A 48 -24.38 18.81 1.41
C ALA A 48 -24.36 19.83 0.27
N LYS A 49 -24.14 21.11 0.57
CA LYS A 49 -23.95 22.16 -0.45
C LYS A 49 -22.72 21.91 -1.33
N ILE A 50 -21.62 21.40 -0.77
CA ILE A 50 -20.45 20.98 -1.57
C ILE A 50 -20.84 19.80 -2.47
N TYR A 51 -21.41 18.74 -1.89
CA TYR A 51 -21.77 17.52 -2.63
C TYR A 51 -22.75 17.75 -3.77
N VAL A 52 -23.69 18.70 -3.64
CA VAL A 52 -24.69 19.01 -4.69
C VAL A 52 -24.22 20.12 -5.62
N ASN A 53 -23.79 21.26 -5.09
CA ASN A 53 -23.59 22.47 -5.89
C ASN A 53 -22.17 22.59 -6.47
N LYS A 54 -21.22 21.77 -6.00
CA LYS A 54 -19.84 21.73 -6.50
C LYS A 54 -19.50 20.37 -7.12
N TRP A 55 -19.99 19.27 -6.54
CA TRP A 55 -19.76 17.91 -7.06
C TRP A 55 -20.94 17.33 -7.85
N GLU A 56 -21.98 18.12 -8.13
CA GLU A 56 -23.13 17.72 -8.96
C GLU A 56 -23.87 16.43 -8.48
N GLY A 57 -23.73 16.08 -7.20
CA GLY A 57 -24.27 14.84 -6.63
C GLY A 57 -23.46 13.57 -6.98
N LYS A 58 -22.24 13.69 -7.49
CA LYS A 58 -21.34 12.58 -7.91
C LYS A 58 -20.75 11.76 -6.74
N ILE A 59 -21.54 11.51 -5.70
CA ILE A 59 -21.21 10.65 -4.55
C ILE A 59 -22.01 9.34 -4.52
N ASN A 60 -22.65 8.98 -5.65
CA ASN A 60 -23.29 7.67 -5.85
C ASN A 60 -22.41 6.45 -5.53
N PRO A 61 -21.08 6.46 -5.74
CA PRO A 61 -20.21 5.35 -5.32
C PRO A 61 -20.13 5.15 -3.80
N PHE A 62 -20.54 6.14 -3.00
CA PHE A 62 -20.65 6.06 -1.54
C PHE A 62 -22.08 5.68 -1.13
N PHE A 63 -23.10 6.42 -1.57
CA PHE A 63 -24.49 6.22 -1.13
C PHE A 63 -25.46 5.99 -2.28
N LEU A 64 -26.12 4.83 -2.27
CA LEU A 64 -27.12 4.43 -3.26
C LEU A 64 -28.53 4.81 -2.78
N ASN A 65 -29.27 5.60 -3.56
CA ASN A 65 -30.64 6.02 -3.25
C ASN A 65 -30.82 6.86 -1.96
N SER A 66 -29.74 7.46 -1.46
CA SER A 66 -29.78 8.44 -0.35
C SER A 66 -30.56 9.70 -0.73
N ALA A 67 -31.04 10.47 0.24
CA ALA A 67 -31.66 11.77 -0.03
C ALA A 67 -30.76 12.71 -0.88
N ILE A 68 -29.44 12.65 -0.68
CA ILE A 68 -28.47 13.45 -1.44
C ILE A 68 -28.24 12.90 -2.86
N THR A 69 -28.30 11.58 -3.07
CA THR A 69 -28.00 10.94 -4.37
C THR A 69 -29.23 10.65 -5.22
N GLN A 70 -30.41 10.48 -4.62
CA GLN A 70 -31.71 10.20 -5.25
C GLN A 70 -31.95 10.98 -6.55
N PRO A 71 -32.04 10.31 -7.73
CA PRO A 71 -32.28 10.96 -9.02
C PRO A 71 -33.58 11.78 -9.12
N ALA A 72 -34.61 11.44 -8.33
CA ALA A 72 -35.87 12.18 -8.29
C ALA A 72 -35.72 13.62 -7.74
N TYR A 73 -34.67 13.91 -6.99
CA TYR A 73 -34.39 15.24 -6.43
C TYR A 73 -33.30 15.95 -7.23
N LYS A 74 -33.46 17.27 -7.45
CA LYS A 74 -32.51 18.11 -8.19
C LYS A 74 -32.13 19.36 -7.39
N GLY A 75 -30.88 19.80 -7.51
CA GLY A 75 -30.35 21.01 -6.85
C GLY A 75 -30.70 21.06 -5.36
N ASP A 76 -31.16 22.23 -4.90
CA ASP A 76 -31.54 22.50 -3.51
C ASP A 76 -32.53 21.49 -2.90
N VAL A 77 -33.32 20.77 -3.69
CA VAL A 77 -34.23 19.73 -3.17
C VAL A 77 -33.43 18.58 -2.53
N LYS A 78 -32.30 18.19 -3.13
CA LYS A 78 -31.39 17.18 -2.55
C LYS A 78 -30.87 17.64 -1.18
N ILE A 79 -30.50 18.91 -1.07
CA ILE A 79 -29.98 19.51 0.18
C ILE A 79 -31.10 19.52 1.23
N LYS A 80 -32.28 20.04 0.90
CA LYS A 80 -33.43 20.15 1.83
C LYS A 80 -33.88 18.79 2.38
N GLU A 81 -34.04 17.78 1.53
CA GLU A 81 -34.44 16.44 1.99
C GLU A 81 -33.32 15.75 2.80
N THR A 82 -32.05 16.02 2.49
CA THR A 82 -30.92 15.54 3.31
C THR A 82 -30.90 16.18 4.71
N ILE A 83 -31.11 17.49 4.80
CA ILE A 83 -31.23 18.19 6.10
C ILE A 83 -32.43 17.71 6.90
N LYS A 84 -33.58 17.54 6.26
CA LYS A 84 -34.78 16.98 6.89
C LYS A 84 -34.52 15.58 7.48
N TYR A 85 -33.83 14.71 6.74
CA TYR A 85 -33.43 13.38 7.20
C TYR A 85 -32.48 13.43 8.42
N PHE A 86 -31.39 14.20 8.35
CA PHE A 86 -30.48 14.29 9.50
C PHE A 86 -31.13 14.98 10.71
N ASN A 87 -31.98 15.98 10.48
CA ASN A 87 -32.75 16.63 11.54
C ASN A 87 -33.74 15.66 12.22
N SER A 88 -34.33 14.70 11.50
CA SER A 88 -35.20 13.68 12.12
C SER A 88 -34.44 12.59 12.88
N LEU A 89 -33.20 12.28 12.49
CA LEU A 89 -32.29 11.44 13.30
C LEU A 89 -31.85 12.15 14.59
N ILE A 90 -31.44 13.42 14.47
CA ILE A 90 -30.96 14.24 15.59
C ILE A 90 -32.05 14.42 16.65
N ASN A 91 -33.24 14.85 16.22
CA ASN A 91 -34.40 15.03 17.11
C ASN A 91 -35.14 13.71 17.44
N GLU A 92 -34.63 12.57 16.99
CA GLU A 92 -35.18 11.23 17.29
C GLU A 92 -36.65 11.02 16.87
N THR A 93 -37.10 11.76 15.86
CA THR A 93 -38.48 11.64 15.32
C THR A 93 -38.59 10.56 14.25
N THR A 94 -37.47 10.07 13.72
CA THR A 94 -37.41 8.84 12.92
C THR A 94 -37.56 7.61 13.80
N THR A 95 -38.28 6.58 13.31
CA THR A 95 -38.41 5.27 13.96
C THR A 95 -37.04 4.71 14.36
N CYS A 96 -36.90 4.39 15.64
CA CYS A 96 -35.68 3.83 16.24
C CYS A 96 -36.04 2.73 17.25
N GLU A 97 -35.05 1.90 17.57
CA GLU A 97 -35.13 0.88 18.63
C GLU A 97 -34.00 1.09 19.64
N GLU A 98 -34.18 0.70 20.91
CA GLU A 98 -33.05 0.67 21.84
C GLU A 98 -32.22 -0.61 21.64
N GLY A 99 -30.90 -0.46 21.56
CA GLY A 99 -30.01 -1.61 21.43
C GLY A 99 -28.54 -1.22 21.46
N TYR A 100 -27.67 -2.15 21.11
CA TYR A 100 -26.22 -1.92 21.01
C TYR A 100 -25.83 -1.55 19.57
N CYS A 101 -25.24 -0.36 19.40
CA CYS A 101 -24.77 0.10 18.09
C CYS A 101 -23.64 -0.81 17.58
N ARG A 102 -23.77 -1.29 16.33
CA ARG A 102 -22.84 -2.28 15.75
C ARG A 102 -21.39 -1.80 15.61
N ILE A 103 -21.15 -0.48 15.57
CA ILE A 103 -19.80 0.10 15.46
C ILE A 103 -19.25 0.50 16.85
N THR A 104 -20.05 1.22 17.65
CA THR A 104 -19.55 1.78 18.93
C THR A 104 -19.67 0.84 20.12
N GLY A 105 -20.44 -0.24 20.01
CA GLY A 105 -20.76 -1.13 21.13
C GLY A 105 -21.60 -0.48 22.24
N ARG A 106 -22.10 0.74 22.05
CA ARG A 106 -22.89 1.46 23.06
C ARG A 106 -24.35 1.05 23.06
N LYS A 107 -24.96 0.92 24.25
CA LYS A 107 -26.42 0.91 24.36
C LYS A 107 -26.96 2.31 24.11
N THR A 108 -27.79 2.49 23.09
CA THR A 108 -28.40 3.78 22.69
C THR A 108 -29.60 3.54 21.75
N LYS A 109 -30.25 4.61 21.29
CA LYS A 109 -31.24 4.54 20.20
C LYS A 109 -30.54 4.27 18.86
N LEU A 110 -31.02 3.25 18.18
CA LEU A 110 -30.49 2.76 16.92
C LEU A 110 -31.44 3.04 15.77
N PHE A 111 -30.83 3.38 14.65
CA PHE A 111 -31.48 3.68 13.40
C PHE A 111 -30.98 2.69 12.35
N LYS A 112 -31.85 2.39 11.39
CA LYS A 112 -31.55 1.49 10.28
C LYS A 112 -30.52 2.12 9.34
N ALA A 113 -29.42 1.41 9.11
CA ALA A 113 -28.39 1.78 8.16
C ALA A 113 -28.28 0.77 7.01
N GLY A 114 -28.29 1.27 5.78
CA GLY A 114 -28.18 0.53 4.53
C GLY A 114 -27.35 1.30 3.50
N ARG A 115 -27.34 0.87 2.23
CA ARG A 115 -26.50 1.49 1.18
C ARG A 115 -26.81 2.98 0.93
N ASP A 116 -27.94 3.47 1.40
CA ASP A 116 -28.40 4.85 1.34
C ASP A 116 -27.73 5.77 2.38
N ASN A 117 -27.14 5.23 3.44
CA ASN A 117 -26.56 6.02 4.54
C ASN A 117 -25.32 5.36 5.21
N SER A 118 -24.88 4.20 4.72
CA SER A 118 -23.71 3.44 5.19
C SER A 118 -23.00 2.74 4.02
N LEU A 119 -21.67 2.64 4.13
CA LEU A 119 -20.82 1.95 3.16
C LEU A 119 -20.87 0.42 3.38
N MET A 120 -20.67 -0.34 2.31
CA MET A 120 -20.52 -1.81 2.28
C MET A 120 -21.60 -2.62 3.03
N SER A 121 -22.77 -2.03 3.24
CA SER A 121 -23.89 -2.65 3.95
C SER A 121 -24.87 -3.34 2.97
N GLY A 122 -25.51 -4.41 3.42
CA GLY A 122 -26.74 -4.89 2.79
C GLY A 122 -27.91 -3.91 3.00
N SER A 123 -28.97 -4.06 2.22
CA SER A 123 -30.18 -3.23 2.37
C SER A 123 -31.41 -3.91 1.78
N GLY A 124 -32.59 -3.54 2.28
CA GLY A 124 -33.87 -3.87 1.65
C GLY A 124 -34.33 -5.29 1.95
N THR A 125 -34.74 -6.04 0.92
CA THR A 125 -35.27 -7.40 1.02
C THR A 125 -34.21 -8.46 1.34
N PHE A 126 -32.92 -8.12 1.27
CA PHE A 126 -31.79 -9.00 1.54
C PHE A 126 -31.51 -9.22 3.04
N VAL A 127 -32.57 -9.33 3.85
CA VAL A 127 -32.53 -9.54 5.32
C VAL A 127 -31.68 -10.75 5.73
N ASN A 128 -31.57 -11.75 4.86
CA ASN A 128 -30.81 -12.99 5.09
C ASN A 128 -29.30 -12.77 5.28
N PHE A 129 -28.76 -11.60 4.88
CA PHE A 129 -27.36 -11.23 5.05
C PHE A 129 -27.08 -10.38 6.30
N HIS A 130 -28.09 -10.16 7.14
CA HIS A 130 -27.97 -9.46 8.41
C HIS A 130 -28.35 -10.37 9.58
N HIS A 131 -27.62 -10.27 10.69
CA HIS A 131 -27.96 -11.00 11.91
C HIS A 131 -29.40 -10.70 12.35
N ASN A 132 -30.11 -11.74 12.81
CA ASN A 132 -31.51 -11.65 13.27
C ASN A 132 -32.49 -11.10 12.20
N PHE A 133 -32.21 -11.33 10.91
CA PHE A 133 -33.06 -10.88 9.78
C PHE A 133 -33.34 -9.37 9.77
N GLN A 134 -32.40 -8.56 10.28
CA GLN A 134 -32.54 -7.10 10.29
C GLN A 134 -32.52 -6.54 8.85
N PHE A 135 -33.29 -5.48 8.57
CA PHE A 135 -33.37 -4.87 7.23
C PHE A 135 -32.14 -4.04 6.82
N GLY A 136 -31.09 -4.04 7.65
CA GLY A 136 -29.87 -3.25 7.55
C GLY A 136 -29.01 -3.41 8.81
N MET A 137 -27.92 -2.68 8.92
CA MET A 137 -27.16 -2.56 10.17
C MET A 137 -27.86 -1.59 11.13
N MET A 138 -27.80 -1.84 12.43
CA MET A 138 -28.39 -0.94 13.43
C MET A 138 -27.30 -0.06 14.07
N LEU A 139 -27.33 1.23 13.77
CA LEU A 139 -26.30 2.21 14.11
C LEU A 139 -26.86 3.37 14.94
N SER A 140 -26.04 4.01 15.76
CA SER A 140 -26.43 5.27 16.41
C SER A 140 -26.43 6.42 15.40
N LYS A 141 -27.13 7.51 15.73
CA LYS A 141 -27.20 8.70 14.87
C LYS A 141 -25.81 9.27 14.55
N GLU A 142 -24.89 9.25 15.51
CA GLU A 142 -23.53 9.77 15.37
C GLU A 142 -22.74 8.99 14.31
N MET A 143 -22.93 7.67 14.23
CA MET A 143 -22.28 6.85 13.21
C MET A 143 -22.84 7.13 11.82
N ILE A 144 -24.17 7.27 11.69
CA ILE A 144 -24.80 7.62 10.41
C ILE A 144 -24.39 9.04 9.96
N ILE A 145 -24.24 9.98 10.90
CA ILE A 145 -23.68 11.31 10.63
C ILE A 145 -22.23 11.20 10.14
N ARG A 146 -21.35 10.46 10.82
CA ARG A 146 -19.96 10.23 10.37
C ARG A 146 -19.90 9.67 8.95
N MET A 147 -20.72 8.66 8.64
CA MET A 147 -20.76 8.05 7.30
C MET A 147 -20.92 9.13 6.21
N PHE A 148 -21.83 10.08 6.40
CA PHE A 148 -22.10 11.17 5.46
C PHE A 148 -20.89 12.07 5.15
N PHE A 149 -19.94 12.23 6.09
CA PHE A 149 -18.75 13.06 5.90
C PHE A 149 -17.59 12.33 5.19
N ILE A 150 -17.63 10.99 5.08
CA ILE A 150 -16.56 10.17 4.49
C ILE A 150 -16.12 10.64 3.07
N PRO A 151 -17.02 10.99 2.13
CA PRO A 151 -16.60 11.43 0.79
C PRO A 151 -15.59 12.59 0.80
N PHE A 152 -15.64 13.47 1.80
CA PHE A 152 -14.74 14.62 1.90
C PHE A 152 -13.34 14.30 2.46
N GLY A 153 -13.20 13.17 3.17
CA GLY A 153 -11.92 12.63 3.66
C GLY A 153 -11.31 11.55 2.78
N SER A 154 -12.02 11.14 1.72
CA SER A 154 -11.63 10.03 0.83
C SER A 154 -10.93 10.51 -0.45
N ILE A 155 -10.33 9.57 -1.17
CA ILE A 155 -9.72 9.79 -2.49
C ILE A 155 -10.12 8.66 -3.45
N PHE A 156 -10.11 8.91 -4.76
CA PHE A 156 -10.30 7.90 -5.80
C PHE A 156 -8.95 7.39 -6.32
N ILE A 157 -8.76 6.06 -6.35
CA ILE A 157 -7.60 5.38 -6.94
C ILE A 157 -8.13 4.43 -8.02
N GLY A 158 -7.67 4.58 -9.26
CA GLY A 158 -8.10 3.69 -10.37
C GLY A 158 -9.63 3.65 -10.60
N GLY A 159 -10.35 4.73 -10.27
CA GLY A 159 -11.80 4.80 -10.41
C GLY A 159 -12.62 4.21 -9.24
N ARG A 160 -11.97 3.69 -8.18
CA ARG A 160 -12.64 3.20 -6.95
C ARG A 160 -12.27 4.08 -5.75
N ILE A 161 -13.13 4.09 -4.73
CA ILE A 161 -12.90 4.84 -3.49
C ILE A 161 -11.73 4.21 -2.74
N ALA A 162 -10.92 5.03 -2.11
CA ALA A 162 -9.80 4.64 -1.28
C ALA A 162 -9.81 5.38 0.05
N ILE A 163 -9.64 4.60 1.13
CA ILE A 163 -9.47 5.07 2.50
C ILE A 163 -8.21 4.44 3.08
N ILE A 164 -7.37 5.24 3.72
CA ILE A 164 -6.19 4.77 4.43
C ILE A 164 -6.53 4.67 5.92
N GLN A 165 -6.18 3.54 6.52
CA GLN A 165 -6.17 3.33 7.95
C GLN A 165 -4.74 2.95 8.40
N SER A 166 -4.41 3.27 9.64
CA SER A 166 -3.18 2.93 10.32
C SER A 166 -3.47 2.59 11.77
N ASN A 167 -2.57 1.82 12.39
CA ASN A 167 -2.51 1.64 13.83
C ASN A 167 -2.08 2.92 14.59
N SER A 168 -1.57 3.95 13.90
CA SER A 168 -1.33 5.27 14.50
C SER A 168 -2.48 6.24 14.20
N ALA A 169 -3.10 6.75 15.27
CA ALA A 169 -4.15 7.76 15.20
C ALA A 169 -3.68 9.08 14.56
N GLU A 170 -2.40 9.42 14.68
CA GLU A 170 -1.83 10.63 14.06
C GLU A 170 -1.63 10.48 12.55
N VAL A 171 -1.30 9.27 12.10
CA VAL A 171 -1.15 8.96 10.68
C VAL A 171 -2.52 9.01 9.98
N ASN A 172 -3.56 8.50 10.63
CA ASN A 172 -4.95 8.62 10.16
C ASN A 172 -5.40 10.10 10.07
N ASP A 173 -5.16 10.88 11.14
CA ASP A 173 -5.48 12.32 11.18
C ASP A 173 -4.78 13.08 10.05
N PHE A 174 -3.49 12.80 9.82
CA PHE A 174 -2.70 13.38 8.73
C PHE A 174 -3.31 13.14 7.35
N PHE A 175 -3.63 11.88 7.00
CA PHE A 175 -4.17 11.56 5.68
C PHE A 175 -5.56 12.16 5.44
N VAL A 176 -6.48 12.06 6.41
CA VAL A 176 -7.82 12.63 6.27
C VAL A 176 -7.75 14.16 6.21
N LYS A 177 -6.95 14.78 7.08
CA LYS A 177 -6.73 16.24 7.07
C LYS A 177 -6.19 16.73 5.72
N ARG A 178 -5.18 16.07 5.16
CA ARG A 178 -4.63 16.39 3.84
C ARG A 178 -5.70 16.31 2.76
N ASN A 179 -6.56 15.27 2.79
CA ASN A 179 -7.65 15.14 1.82
C ASN A 179 -8.70 16.26 1.97
N CYS A 180 -9.04 16.65 3.20
CA CYS A 180 -9.91 17.81 3.44
C CYS A 180 -9.28 19.13 2.96
N GLU A 181 -7.98 19.34 3.20
CA GLU A 181 -7.24 20.52 2.76
C GLU A 181 -7.17 20.63 1.23
N ALA A 182 -6.84 19.53 0.53
CA ALA A 182 -6.82 19.48 -0.93
C ALA A 182 -8.22 19.63 -1.55
N ASN A 183 -9.27 19.08 -0.92
CA ASN A 183 -10.65 19.32 -1.35
C ASN A 183 -11.02 20.80 -1.25
N LEU A 184 -10.73 21.46 -0.12
CA LEU A 184 -11.00 22.89 0.05
C LEU A 184 -10.20 23.76 -0.93
N ALA A 185 -8.94 23.42 -1.21
CA ALA A 185 -8.13 24.11 -2.21
C ALA A 185 -8.76 24.02 -3.61
N ASN A 186 -9.12 22.80 -4.06
CA ASN A 186 -9.75 22.58 -5.37
C ASN A 186 -11.14 23.24 -5.49
N LEU A 187 -11.87 23.38 -4.37
CA LEU A 187 -13.13 24.11 -4.32
C LEU A 187 -12.94 25.62 -4.45
N ALA A 188 -11.86 26.18 -3.89
CA ALA A 188 -11.52 27.60 -4.00
C ALA A 188 -11.08 27.97 -5.43
N THR A 189 -10.35 27.09 -6.12
CA THR A 189 -9.95 27.27 -7.53
C THR A 189 -11.02 26.86 -8.54
N SER A 190 -12.20 26.39 -8.08
CA SER A 190 -13.27 25.84 -8.93
C SER A 190 -12.84 24.70 -9.87
N SER A 191 -11.79 23.96 -9.50
CA SER A 191 -11.29 22.77 -10.21
C SER A 191 -11.86 21.44 -9.68
N SER A 192 -12.68 21.49 -8.64
CA SER A 192 -13.27 20.30 -8.01
C SER A 192 -14.56 19.85 -8.72
N GLU A 193 -14.47 18.75 -9.47
CA GLU A 193 -15.61 18.09 -10.13
C GLU A 193 -16.25 16.95 -9.31
N GLY A 194 -15.75 16.73 -8.08
CA GLY A 194 -16.04 15.55 -7.26
C GLY A 194 -15.00 15.35 -6.16
N VAL A 195 -15.09 14.22 -5.48
CA VAL A 195 -14.06 13.72 -4.54
C VAL A 195 -12.69 13.69 -5.23
N LEU A 196 -11.63 13.95 -4.47
CA LEU A 196 -10.24 13.90 -4.94
C LEU A 196 -9.94 12.65 -5.76
N LYS A 197 -9.09 12.81 -6.78
CA LYS A 197 -8.53 11.72 -7.57
C LYS A 197 -7.04 11.65 -7.29
N SER A 198 -6.52 10.46 -7.05
CA SER A 198 -5.08 10.20 -6.95
C SER A 198 -4.44 10.35 -8.33
N GLU A 199 -3.22 10.88 -8.36
CA GLU A 199 -2.37 10.87 -9.56
C GLU A 199 -1.88 9.45 -9.92
N TYR A 200 -2.11 8.48 -9.03
CA TYR A 200 -1.74 7.08 -9.22
C TYR A 200 -2.99 6.23 -9.42
N GLY A 201 -3.08 5.56 -10.57
CA GLY A 201 -4.18 4.64 -10.88
C GLY A 201 -4.08 3.27 -10.19
N ILE A 202 -2.87 2.86 -9.77
CA ILE A 202 -2.58 1.53 -9.23
C ILE A 202 -2.48 1.59 -7.70
N PRO A 203 -3.23 0.76 -6.95
CA PRO A 203 -3.22 0.78 -5.48
C PRO A 203 -1.85 0.63 -4.83
N ALA A 204 -0.98 -0.23 -5.36
CA ALA A 204 0.38 -0.39 -4.84
C ALA A 204 1.20 0.91 -4.97
N ASN A 205 1.27 1.50 -6.17
CA ASN A 205 1.98 2.77 -6.37
C ASN A 205 1.41 3.88 -5.49
N ALA A 206 0.08 3.96 -5.42
CA ALA A 206 -0.62 4.96 -4.62
C ALA A 206 -0.35 4.82 -3.12
N LEU A 207 -0.15 3.60 -2.60
CA LEU A 207 0.12 3.30 -1.18
C LEU A 207 1.60 3.43 -0.77
N PHE A 208 2.53 3.49 -1.73
CA PHE A 208 3.93 3.85 -1.46
C PHE A 208 4.23 5.35 -1.70
N GLN A 209 3.49 6.00 -2.60
CA GLN A 209 3.02 7.36 -2.29
C GLN A 209 2.07 7.30 -1.07
N PHE A 210 1.65 8.41 -0.47
CA PHE A 210 1.12 8.45 0.91
C PHE A 210 2.17 8.06 1.97
N VAL A 211 2.94 6.98 1.83
CA VAL A 211 4.14 6.72 2.65
C VAL A 211 5.21 7.77 2.36
N ASP A 212 5.55 8.03 1.08
CA ASP A 212 6.47 9.10 0.72
C ASP A 212 5.96 10.47 1.20
N ASP A 213 4.68 10.79 0.99
CA ASP A 213 4.05 12.01 1.52
C ASP A 213 4.17 12.13 3.05
N LEU A 214 3.96 11.04 3.80
CA LEU A 214 4.02 11.00 5.25
C LEU A 214 5.46 11.22 5.75
N LEU A 215 6.44 10.62 5.09
CA LEU A 215 7.87 10.83 5.38
C LEU A 215 8.30 12.27 5.05
N ILE A 216 7.84 12.85 3.94
CA ILE A 216 8.21 14.22 3.56
C ILE A 216 7.56 15.27 4.49
N ASN A 217 6.29 15.11 4.83
CA ASN A 217 5.49 16.18 5.45
C ASN A 217 5.26 16.04 6.96
N LYS A 218 5.48 14.85 7.55
CA LYS A 218 5.18 14.56 8.97
C LYS A 218 6.33 13.87 9.70
N ILE A 219 6.96 12.86 9.10
CA ILE A 219 8.00 12.02 9.72
C ILE A 219 9.38 12.37 9.15
N LYS A 220 10.01 13.43 9.67
CA LYS A 220 11.30 13.94 9.18
C LYS A 220 12.43 12.90 9.20
N GLU A 221 12.41 12.00 10.17
CA GLU A 221 13.30 10.85 10.28
C GLU A 221 12.48 9.64 10.72
N ALA A 222 12.84 8.44 10.27
CA ALA A 222 12.21 7.19 10.69
C ALA A 222 12.65 6.81 12.13
N THR A 223 12.22 7.62 13.10
CA THR A 223 12.47 7.43 14.54
C THR A 223 11.80 6.15 15.04
N ASP A 224 12.25 5.68 16.20
CA ASP A 224 11.74 4.46 16.84
C ASP A 224 10.21 4.48 17.04
N GLU A 225 9.63 5.67 17.25
CA GLU A 225 8.19 5.92 17.35
C GLU A 225 7.40 5.46 16.12
N TYR A 226 7.92 5.67 14.91
CA TYR A 226 7.23 5.32 13.66
C TYR A 226 7.60 3.94 13.11
N ARG A 227 8.52 3.19 13.75
CA ARG A 227 8.86 1.81 13.35
C ARG A 227 7.68 0.84 13.46
N GLY A 228 6.69 1.16 14.29
CA GLY A 228 5.48 0.37 14.47
C GLY A 228 4.37 0.65 13.46
N VAL A 229 4.49 1.67 12.60
CA VAL A 229 3.42 2.07 11.66
C VAL A 229 3.14 0.96 10.66
N SER A 230 1.88 0.56 10.56
CA SER A 230 1.31 -0.23 9.48
C SER A 230 0.19 0.55 8.81
N LEU A 231 -0.07 0.25 7.53
CA LEU A 231 -1.16 0.87 6.75
C LEU A 231 -2.10 -0.19 6.17
N GLY A 232 -3.37 0.15 6.08
CA GLY A 232 -4.40 -0.58 5.35
C GLY A 232 -5.09 0.36 4.36
N LEU A 233 -5.04 0.04 3.07
CA LEU A 233 -5.78 0.75 2.02
C LEU A 233 -7.06 -0.04 1.71
N TYR A 234 -8.18 0.50 2.15
CA TYR A 234 -9.52 0.01 1.83
C TYR A 234 -9.91 0.58 0.46
N HIS A 235 -9.86 -0.25 -0.58
CA HIS A 235 -10.09 0.12 -1.98
C HIS A 235 -11.40 -0.51 -2.46
N PHE A 236 -12.45 0.29 -2.67
CA PHE A 236 -13.81 -0.22 -2.74
C PHE A 236 -14.77 0.59 -3.62
N THR A 237 -15.93 0.01 -3.88
CA THR A 237 -17.08 0.69 -4.47
C THR A 237 -18.36 0.18 -3.81
N ASN A 238 -19.28 1.09 -3.44
CA ASN A 238 -20.61 0.72 -2.96
C ASN A 238 -21.66 0.71 -4.09
N PHE A 239 -21.22 0.71 -5.36
CA PHE A 239 -22.10 0.76 -6.52
C PHE A 239 -22.98 -0.49 -6.61
N GLY A 240 -24.28 -0.29 -6.81
CA GLY A 240 -25.30 -1.31 -6.51
C GLY A 240 -25.16 -2.65 -7.23
N ALA A 241 -24.67 -2.64 -8.48
CA ALA A 241 -24.55 -3.82 -9.33
C ALA A 241 -23.29 -4.67 -9.07
N SER A 242 -22.24 -4.07 -8.51
CA SER A 242 -20.93 -4.69 -8.32
C SER A 242 -20.20 -4.10 -7.10
N PRO A 243 -20.78 -4.19 -5.89
CA PRO A 243 -20.12 -3.71 -4.67
C PRO A 243 -18.95 -4.63 -4.34
N GLU A 244 -17.76 -4.05 -4.17
CA GLU A 244 -16.52 -4.80 -3.96
C GLU A 244 -15.60 -4.02 -3.02
N ILE A 245 -14.81 -4.73 -2.23
CA ILE A 245 -13.74 -4.16 -1.41
C ILE A 245 -12.50 -5.05 -1.44
N VAL A 246 -11.37 -4.45 -1.77
CA VAL A 246 -10.03 -5.05 -1.67
C VAL A 246 -9.27 -4.29 -0.60
N ILE A 247 -8.64 -5.01 0.33
CA ILE A 247 -7.88 -4.41 1.44
C ILE A 247 -6.41 -4.72 1.24
N TYR A 248 -5.65 -3.74 0.77
CA TYR A 248 -4.20 -3.84 0.65
C TYR A 248 -3.57 -3.51 1.99
N LYS A 249 -2.73 -4.40 2.52
CA LYS A 249 -2.05 -4.22 3.81
C LYS A 249 -0.57 -3.98 3.58
N LEU A 250 -0.02 -2.94 4.20
CA LEU A 250 1.40 -2.64 4.25
C LEU A 250 1.85 -2.83 5.72
N PRO A 251 2.40 -4.01 6.07
CA PRO A 251 2.90 -4.32 7.41
C PRO A 251 4.02 -3.39 7.87
N SER A 252 4.22 -3.28 9.18
CA SER A 252 5.27 -2.44 9.78
C SER A 252 6.69 -2.86 9.40
N SER A 253 6.94 -4.15 9.14
CA SER A 253 8.17 -4.65 8.53
C SER A 253 8.49 -3.99 7.18
N ILE A 254 7.49 -3.91 6.30
CA ILE A 254 7.59 -3.32 4.96
C ILE A 254 7.63 -1.79 5.03
N PHE A 255 6.84 -1.16 5.91
CA PHE A 255 6.92 0.27 6.19
C PHE A 255 8.34 0.66 6.62
N ARG A 256 8.88 -0.03 7.64
CA ARG A 256 10.23 0.19 8.17
C ARG A 256 11.31 -0.03 7.13
N PHE A 257 11.20 -1.07 6.29
CA PHE A 257 12.12 -1.30 5.19
C PHE A 257 12.09 -0.13 4.21
N TYR A 258 10.92 0.21 3.67
CA TYR A 258 10.77 1.26 2.67
C TYR A 258 11.19 2.64 3.21
N SER A 259 10.80 3.00 4.44
CA SER A 259 11.21 4.25 5.07
C SER A 259 12.72 4.33 5.30
N THR A 260 13.37 3.19 5.61
CA THR A 260 14.84 3.12 5.72
C THR A 260 15.50 3.40 4.36
N CYS A 261 14.93 2.89 3.27
CA CYS A 261 15.42 3.14 1.91
C CYS A 261 15.24 4.60 1.44
N GLN A 262 14.41 5.40 2.10
CA GLN A 262 14.25 6.83 1.80
C GLN A 262 15.29 7.73 2.49
N VAL A 263 16.12 7.19 3.40
CA VAL A 263 17.26 7.92 4.00
C VAL A 263 18.29 8.24 2.91
N ALA A 264 18.83 9.47 2.89
CA ALA A 264 19.65 9.99 1.79
C ALA A 264 20.80 9.06 1.33
N THR A 265 21.46 8.38 2.27
CA THR A 265 22.57 7.45 1.99
C THR A 265 22.17 6.15 1.30
N LEU A 266 20.89 5.76 1.36
CA LEU A 266 20.34 4.59 0.67
C LEU A 266 19.45 4.99 -0.51
N LYS A 267 18.80 6.16 -0.43
CA LYS A 267 17.87 6.67 -1.45
C LYS A 267 18.52 6.84 -2.81
N ALA A 268 19.80 7.24 -2.85
CA ALA A 268 20.58 7.37 -4.08
C ALA A 268 20.70 6.06 -4.87
N ASP A 269 20.82 4.92 -4.18
CA ASP A 269 20.88 3.59 -4.80
C ASP A 269 19.48 2.99 -5.01
N TRP A 270 18.57 3.22 -4.05
CA TRP A 270 17.20 2.68 -4.07
C TRP A 270 16.31 3.29 -5.16
N GLN A 271 16.39 4.61 -5.39
CA GLN A 271 15.52 5.29 -6.35
C GLN A 271 15.72 4.78 -7.80
N PRO A 272 16.93 4.69 -8.37
CA PRO A 272 17.12 4.14 -9.72
C PRO A 272 16.66 2.68 -9.85
N PHE A 273 16.87 1.87 -8.81
CA PHE A 273 16.33 0.51 -8.76
C PHE A 273 14.80 0.52 -8.81
N LEU A 274 14.14 1.29 -7.94
CA LEU A 274 12.68 1.37 -7.89
C LEU A 274 12.08 1.91 -9.21
N LEU A 275 12.65 2.99 -9.75
CA LEU A 275 12.15 3.68 -10.94
C LEU A 275 12.37 2.88 -12.24
N SER A 276 13.39 2.04 -12.32
CA SER A 276 13.63 1.16 -13.49
C SER A 276 12.65 -0.02 -13.62
N HIS A 277 11.86 -0.28 -12.58
CA HIS A 277 10.93 -1.40 -12.48
C HIS A 277 9.47 -1.06 -12.78
N TYR A 278 9.18 0.14 -13.29
CA TYR A 278 7.88 0.45 -13.91
C TYR A 278 7.74 -0.27 -15.27
N LYS A 279 6.58 -0.87 -15.53
CA LYS A 279 6.29 -1.65 -16.74
C LYS A 279 4.87 -1.42 -17.24
N ASN A 280 4.71 -1.36 -18.57
CA ASN A 280 3.43 -1.19 -19.25
C ASN A 280 3.39 -2.03 -20.53
N SER A 281 2.33 -2.82 -20.70
CA SER A 281 2.13 -3.71 -21.85
C SER A 281 2.03 -2.97 -23.20
N LYS A 282 1.72 -1.67 -23.20
CA LYS A 282 1.70 -0.80 -24.39
C LYS A 282 3.07 -0.23 -24.77
N HIS A 283 4.04 -0.26 -23.85
CA HIS A 283 5.40 0.29 -24.02
C HIS A 283 6.47 -0.81 -23.89
N LYS A 284 6.21 -1.99 -24.46
CA LYS A 284 7.20 -3.08 -24.56
C LYS A 284 8.48 -2.57 -25.24
N GLY A 285 9.63 -2.92 -24.67
CA GLY A 285 10.94 -2.48 -25.15
C GLY A 285 11.43 -1.13 -24.63
N ALA A 286 10.62 -0.37 -23.87
CA ALA A 286 11.08 0.85 -23.22
C ALA A 286 12.19 0.55 -22.19
N LYS A 287 13.29 1.29 -22.26
CA LYS A 287 14.46 1.16 -21.37
C LYS A 287 14.53 2.36 -20.43
N TYR A 288 14.85 2.12 -19.16
CA TYR A 288 15.01 3.18 -18.18
C TYR A 288 16.42 3.80 -18.26
N ASN A 289 16.49 5.12 -18.29
CA ASN A 289 17.72 5.89 -18.20
C ASN A 289 17.82 6.55 -16.81
N ALA A 290 18.80 6.09 -16.02
CA ALA A 290 19.00 6.58 -14.65
C ALA A 290 19.49 8.04 -14.58
N MET A 291 20.16 8.56 -15.61
CA MET A 291 20.62 9.95 -15.62
C MET A 291 19.47 10.95 -15.80
N THR A 292 18.48 10.59 -16.62
CA THR A 292 17.31 11.44 -16.93
C THR A 292 16.06 11.04 -16.12
N SER A 293 16.15 9.99 -15.29
CA SER A 293 15.03 9.38 -14.55
C SER A 293 13.80 9.12 -15.42
N SER A 294 14.02 8.75 -16.69
CA SER A 294 13.02 8.66 -17.74
C SER A 294 13.10 7.33 -18.47
N TYR A 295 12.02 6.93 -19.14
CA TYR A 295 12.06 5.80 -20.08
C TYR A 295 12.27 6.30 -21.50
N GLU A 296 13.06 5.57 -22.27
CA GLU A 296 13.32 5.81 -23.69
C GLU A 296 12.77 4.65 -24.52
N ILE A 297 12.07 4.96 -25.60
CA ILE A 297 11.59 3.97 -26.58
C ILE A 297 11.79 4.48 -28.00
N THR A 298 12.59 3.76 -28.78
CA THR A 298 12.80 4.08 -30.20
C THR A 298 11.66 3.48 -31.03
N LYS A 299 10.99 4.32 -31.82
CA LYS A 299 9.97 3.91 -32.78
C LYS A 299 10.23 4.63 -34.10
N LYS A 300 10.42 3.87 -35.20
CA LYS A 300 10.68 4.42 -36.55
C LYS A 300 11.81 5.46 -36.53
N ASP A 301 12.95 5.07 -35.96
CA ASP A 301 14.17 5.89 -35.83
C ASP A 301 14.06 7.16 -34.95
N GLU A 302 12.89 7.43 -34.36
CA GLU A 302 12.69 8.49 -33.37
C GLU A 302 12.67 7.93 -31.93
N THR A 303 13.62 8.36 -31.10
CA THR A 303 13.65 8.02 -29.67
C THR A 303 12.72 8.94 -28.89
N HIS A 304 11.65 8.36 -28.36
CA HIS A 304 10.67 9.06 -27.53
C HIS A 304 11.01 8.90 -26.05
N GLN A 305 11.13 10.03 -25.34
CA GLN A 305 11.28 10.05 -23.88
C GLN A 305 9.90 10.05 -23.21
N ILE A 306 9.78 9.29 -22.11
CA ILE A 306 8.58 9.13 -21.31
C ILE A 306 8.95 9.53 -19.87
N THR A 307 8.26 10.54 -19.34
CA THR A 307 8.60 11.19 -18.07
C THR A 307 7.94 10.49 -16.88
N PHE A 308 8.39 10.82 -15.65
CA PHE A 308 7.78 10.25 -14.43
C PHE A 308 6.27 10.52 -14.35
N ASP A 309 5.80 11.67 -14.82
CA ASP A 309 4.36 11.98 -14.83
C ASP A 309 3.55 11.04 -15.74
N ASP A 310 4.16 10.49 -16.78
CA ASP A 310 3.56 9.49 -17.67
C ASP A 310 3.67 8.07 -17.08
N TYR A 311 4.86 7.68 -16.60
CA TYR A 311 5.12 6.31 -16.17
C TYR A 311 4.76 6.01 -14.72
N LYS A 312 4.46 7.00 -13.86
CA LYS A 312 3.92 6.77 -12.50
C LYS A 312 2.59 6.00 -12.48
N LEU A 313 1.86 6.05 -13.61
CA LEU A 313 0.64 5.29 -13.88
C LEU A 313 0.91 3.81 -14.28
N TRP A 314 2.16 3.45 -14.54
CA TRP A 314 2.54 2.09 -14.95
C TRP A 314 2.70 1.16 -13.74
N ARG A 315 2.65 -0.15 -13.97
CA ARG A 315 2.79 -1.14 -12.92
C ARG A 315 4.22 -1.19 -12.39
N ASN A 316 4.42 -1.07 -11.09
CA ASN A 316 5.74 -1.25 -10.47
C ASN A 316 5.82 -2.58 -9.71
N ILE A 317 6.62 -3.52 -10.25
CA ILE A 317 6.72 -4.87 -9.68
C ILE A 317 7.41 -4.91 -8.30
N ILE A 318 8.24 -3.93 -7.95
CA ILE A 318 8.86 -3.84 -6.61
C ILE A 318 7.80 -3.51 -5.56
N LEU A 319 6.99 -2.49 -5.83
CA LEU A 319 5.94 -2.05 -4.91
C LEU A 319 4.87 -3.14 -4.72
N GLU A 320 4.48 -3.81 -5.80
CA GLU A 320 3.57 -4.95 -5.72
C GLU A 320 4.17 -6.16 -5.01
N ASN A 321 5.43 -6.51 -5.27
CA ASN A 321 6.05 -7.65 -4.60
C ASN A 321 6.19 -7.39 -3.09
N LEU A 322 6.56 -6.19 -2.68
CA LEU A 322 6.54 -5.78 -1.27
C LEU A 322 5.13 -5.93 -0.67
N LEU A 323 4.11 -5.40 -1.34
CA LEU A 323 2.73 -5.42 -0.85
C LEU A 323 2.13 -6.84 -0.77
N ASN A 324 2.49 -7.72 -1.70
CA ASN A 324 2.00 -9.09 -1.80
C ASN A 324 2.92 -10.14 -1.14
N GLY A 325 3.98 -9.73 -0.43
CA GLY A 325 4.92 -10.63 0.23
C GLY A 325 5.78 -11.50 -0.72
N LYS A 326 5.93 -11.10 -1.99
CA LYS A 326 6.78 -11.80 -2.96
C LYS A 326 8.24 -11.38 -2.81
N SER A 327 9.17 -12.32 -3.05
CA SER A 327 10.61 -12.09 -2.94
C SER A 327 11.10 -11.02 -3.94
N LEU A 328 11.94 -10.09 -3.47
CA LEU A 328 12.66 -9.13 -4.32
C LEU A 328 14.05 -9.64 -4.75
N LEU A 329 14.50 -10.78 -4.23
CA LEU A 329 15.90 -11.18 -4.31
C LEU A 329 16.37 -11.40 -5.75
N ARG A 330 15.53 -12.02 -6.60
CA ARG A 330 15.83 -12.15 -8.02
C ARG A 330 15.95 -10.80 -8.75
N LEU A 331 15.16 -9.80 -8.34
CA LEU A 331 15.20 -8.46 -8.92
C LEU A 331 16.47 -7.71 -8.48
N PHE A 332 16.90 -7.88 -7.22
CA PHE A 332 18.20 -7.39 -6.76
C PHE A 332 19.36 -8.05 -7.50
N VAL A 333 19.34 -9.37 -7.71
CA VAL A 333 20.36 -10.09 -8.50
C VAL A 333 20.47 -9.49 -9.89
N ASN A 334 19.36 -9.41 -10.62
CA ASN A 334 19.33 -8.90 -12.00
C ASN A 334 19.85 -7.45 -12.10
N TRP A 335 19.51 -6.60 -11.12
CA TRP A 335 20.04 -5.24 -11.03
C TRP A 335 21.54 -5.23 -10.73
N GLY A 336 21.97 -6.03 -9.75
CA GLY A 336 23.35 -6.14 -9.28
C GLY A 336 24.35 -6.65 -10.32
N VAL A 337 23.91 -7.38 -11.35
CA VAL A 337 24.79 -7.76 -12.48
C VAL A 337 25.38 -6.53 -13.18
N THR A 338 24.56 -5.48 -13.37
CA THR A 338 24.88 -4.33 -14.22
C THR A 338 25.11 -3.04 -13.45
N HIS A 339 24.65 -2.97 -12.19
CA HIS A 339 24.74 -1.78 -11.36
C HIS A 339 25.39 -2.11 -10.02
N LYS A 340 26.31 -1.25 -9.57
CA LYS A 340 26.70 -1.22 -8.17
C LYS A 340 25.47 -0.88 -7.35
N PHE A 341 25.15 -1.71 -6.36
CA PHE A 341 23.97 -1.54 -5.53
C PHE A 341 24.31 -1.79 -4.06
N ASN A 342 23.71 -0.99 -3.17
CA ASN A 342 24.12 -0.91 -1.79
C ASN A 342 23.56 -2.06 -0.96
N PHE A 343 24.42 -2.99 -0.54
CA PHE A 343 24.02 -4.17 0.23
C PHE A 343 23.29 -3.83 1.53
N ALA A 344 23.48 -2.63 2.11
CA ALA A 344 22.69 -2.22 3.26
C ALA A 344 21.17 -2.23 2.97
N ILE A 345 20.74 -1.94 1.74
CA ILE A 345 19.34 -2.07 1.33
C ILE A 345 18.89 -3.54 1.44
N ILE A 346 19.67 -4.46 0.87
CA ILE A 346 19.36 -5.90 0.83
C ILE A 346 19.41 -6.51 2.23
N GLU A 347 20.38 -6.12 3.06
CA GLU A 347 20.47 -6.51 4.46
C GLU A 347 19.24 -6.04 5.25
N LYS A 348 18.78 -4.79 5.05
CA LYS A 348 17.53 -4.31 5.66
C LYS A 348 16.28 -4.99 5.10
N TYR A 349 16.27 -5.40 3.83
CA TYR A 349 15.18 -6.21 3.27
C TYR A 349 15.14 -7.60 3.92
N LEU A 350 16.29 -8.29 3.94
CA LEU A 350 16.41 -9.64 4.46
C LEU A 350 16.06 -9.72 5.95
N ILE A 351 16.55 -8.79 6.76
CA ILE A 351 16.26 -8.75 8.20
C ILE A 351 14.82 -8.31 8.47
N ASN A 352 14.36 -7.19 7.89
CA ASN A 352 13.05 -6.63 8.29
C ASN A 352 11.87 -7.31 7.59
N VAL A 353 12.02 -7.77 6.34
CA VAL A 353 10.92 -8.30 5.52
C VAL A 353 10.94 -9.83 5.45
N GLN A 354 12.12 -10.43 5.28
CA GLN A 354 12.27 -11.90 5.21
C GLN A 354 12.63 -12.56 6.56
N ASN A 355 12.77 -11.77 7.65
CA ASN A 355 13.14 -12.23 8.99
C ASN A 355 14.45 -13.05 9.06
N MET A 356 15.36 -12.84 8.09
CA MET A 356 16.59 -13.60 7.98
C MET A 356 17.58 -13.28 9.10
N LYS A 357 18.17 -14.34 9.67
CA LYS A 357 19.20 -14.28 10.72
C LYS A 357 20.49 -13.64 10.22
N HIS A 358 21.17 -12.89 11.08
CA HIS A 358 22.46 -12.25 10.75
C HIS A 358 23.56 -13.29 10.47
N GLU A 359 23.49 -14.43 11.14
CA GLU A 359 24.39 -15.58 10.99
C GLU A 359 24.31 -16.15 9.56
N THR A 360 23.11 -16.31 9.01
CA THR A 360 22.90 -16.68 7.61
C THR A 360 23.52 -15.68 6.63
N LEU A 361 23.31 -14.37 6.87
CA LEU A 361 23.89 -13.33 6.00
C LEU A 361 25.42 -13.32 6.04
N ASN A 362 26.01 -13.46 7.23
CA ASN A 362 27.45 -13.54 7.40
C ASN A 362 28.02 -14.78 6.69
N LYS A 363 27.34 -15.94 6.80
CA LYS A 363 27.79 -17.16 6.11
C LYS A 363 27.72 -17.03 4.59
N ILE A 364 26.68 -16.38 4.06
CA ILE A 364 26.57 -16.15 2.61
C ILE A 364 27.68 -15.19 2.11
N LYS A 365 28.04 -14.15 2.89
CA LYS A 365 29.17 -13.25 2.58
C LYS A 365 30.50 -14.02 2.53
N GLU A 366 30.77 -14.88 3.51
CA GLU A 366 31.96 -15.74 3.54
C GLU A 366 32.03 -16.66 2.31
N LEU A 367 30.91 -17.28 1.94
CA LEU A 367 30.83 -18.16 0.76
C LEU A 367 31.03 -17.40 -0.56
N ALA A 368 30.52 -16.18 -0.68
CA ALA A 368 30.75 -15.34 -1.85
C ALA A 368 32.23 -14.96 -1.99
N LEU A 369 32.90 -14.61 -0.88
CA LEU A 369 34.33 -14.34 -0.88
C LEU A 369 35.14 -15.58 -1.28
N PHE A 370 34.81 -16.76 -0.74
CA PHE A 370 35.46 -18.03 -1.10
C PHE A 370 35.27 -18.37 -2.59
N LEU A 371 34.05 -18.24 -3.12
CA LEU A 371 33.72 -18.54 -4.51
C LEU A 371 34.33 -17.55 -5.51
N THR A 372 34.66 -16.32 -5.06
CA THR A 372 35.33 -15.28 -5.87
C THR A 372 36.83 -15.16 -5.60
N ASN A 373 37.44 -16.11 -4.88
CA ASN A 373 38.88 -16.21 -4.68
C ASN A 373 39.47 -17.33 -5.55
N THR A 374 39.31 -17.19 -6.87
CA THR A 374 39.70 -18.15 -7.91
C THR A 374 39.74 -17.42 -9.26
N ASP A 375 40.16 -18.09 -10.32
CA ASP A 375 40.12 -17.57 -11.70
C ASP A 375 38.70 -17.24 -12.21
N GLU A 376 38.60 -16.30 -13.15
CA GLU A 376 37.33 -15.81 -13.69
C GLU A 376 36.46 -16.91 -14.35
N GLU A 377 37.08 -17.93 -14.95
CA GLU A 377 36.36 -19.02 -15.62
C GLU A 377 35.74 -20.00 -14.60
N ALA A 378 36.40 -20.25 -13.47
CA ALA A 378 35.81 -20.97 -12.33
C ALA A 378 34.68 -20.17 -11.64
N ILE A 379 34.80 -18.84 -11.56
CA ILE A 379 33.72 -17.95 -11.10
C ILE A 379 32.52 -18.04 -12.06
N LYS A 380 32.74 -17.88 -13.37
CA LYS A 380 31.73 -17.97 -14.43
C LYS A 380 30.97 -19.30 -14.39
N LYS A 381 31.68 -20.42 -14.18
CA LYS A 381 31.07 -21.75 -13.99
C LYS A 381 30.20 -21.82 -12.74
N SER A 382 30.64 -21.22 -11.63
CA SER A 382 29.91 -21.22 -10.37
C SER A 382 28.63 -20.37 -10.45
N ILE A 383 28.69 -19.19 -11.08
CA ILE A 383 27.51 -18.35 -11.36
C ILE A 383 26.50 -19.10 -12.24
N LYS A 384 26.93 -19.64 -13.39
CA LYS A 384 26.04 -20.38 -14.31
C LYS A 384 25.41 -21.61 -13.65
N ALA A 385 26.17 -22.33 -12.81
CA ALA A 385 25.66 -23.49 -12.10
C ALA A 385 24.62 -23.08 -11.05
N LEU A 386 24.93 -22.07 -10.22
CA LEU A 386 24.01 -21.52 -9.23
C LEU A 386 22.71 -21.03 -9.87
N ASP A 387 22.77 -20.23 -10.94
CA ASP A 387 21.59 -19.70 -11.63
C ASP A 387 20.68 -20.82 -12.17
N GLY A 388 21.30 -21.84 -12.76
CA GLY A 388 20.60 -22.96 -13.40
C GLY A 388 19.95 -23.96 -12.44
N TYR A 389 20.21 -23.91 -11.13
CA TYR A 389 19.65 -24.88 -10.17
C TYR A 389 18.14 -24.73 -9.98
N LYS A 390 17.44 -25.88 -10.06
CA LYS A 390 15.98 -25.98 -9.99
C LYS A 390 15.48 -26.64 -8.71
N SER A 391 16.39 -27.17 -7.88
CA SER A 391 16.07 -27.84 -6.61
C SER A 391 17.07 -27.53 -5.47
N ALA A 392 16.58 -27.62 -4.23
CA ALA A 392 17.41 -27.54 -3.02
C ALA A 392 18.52 -28.60 -3.00
N TYR A 393 18.27 -29.79 -3.56
CA TYR A 393 19.24 -30.89 -3.64
C TYR A 393 20.45 -30.52 -4.51
N GLU A 394 20.25 -29.84 -5.64
CA GLU A 394 21.35 -29.36 -6.49
C GLU A 394 22.20 -28.31 -5.76
N LEU A 395 21.55 -27.36 -5.06
CA LEU A 395 22.26 -26.36 -4.25
C LEU A 395 23.05 -27.01 -3.10
N ARG A 396 22.48 -28.01 -2.39
CA ARG A 396 23.21 -28.81 -1.39
C ARG A 396 24.39 -29.55 -2.00
N ARG A 397 24.21 -30.16 -3.19
CA ARG A 397 25.28 -30.83 -3.94
C ARG A 397 26.40 -29.86 -4.33
N PHE A 398 26.08 -28.63 -4.71
CA PHE A 398 27.05 -27.58 -5.01
C PHE A 398 27.89 -27.24 -3.78
N PHE A 399 27.28 -26.93 -2.64
CA PHE A 399 28.04 -26.65 -1.41
C PHE A 399 28.97 -27.80 -1.02
N LEU A 400 28.51 -29.05 -1.11
CA LEU A 400 29.35 -30.22 -0.81
C LEU A 400 30.51 -30.40 -1.82
N LYS A 401 30.27 -30.28 -3.12
CA LYS A 401 31.26 -30.60 -4.17
C LYS A 401 32.18 -29.43 -4.54
N ASN A 402 31.65 -28.22 -4.58
CA ASN A 402 32.32 -27.03 -5.10
C ASN A 402 32.86 -26.12 -3.99
N VAL A 403 32.32 -26.21 -2.77
CA VAL A 403 32.80 -25.44 -1.61
C VAL A 403 33.56 -26.34 -0.64
N VAL A 404 32.89 -27.27 0.06
CA VAL A 404 33.52 -28.13 1.10
C VAL A 404 34.63 -29.00 0.52
N ALA A 405 34.36 -29.76 -0.54
CA ALA A 405 35.37 -30.62 -1.15
C ALA A 405 36.50 -29.85 -1.88
N LYS A 406 36.32 -28.56 -2.21
CA LYS A 406 37.40 -27.69 -2.69
C LYS A 406 38.27 -27.23 -1.51
N ASN A 407 37.67 -26.63 -0.49
CA ASN A 407 38.32 -26.16 0.73
C ASN A 407 39.20 -27.25 1.40
N TYR A 408 38.72 -28.51 1.45
CA TYR A 408 39.53 -29.65 1.91
C TYR A 408 40.73 -29.96 1.01
N LYS A 409 40.56 -29.95 -0.33
CA LYS A 409 41.66 -30.20 -1.29
C LYS A 409 42.72 -29.10 -1.30
N ASP A 410 42.30 -27.86 -1.05
CA ASP A 410 43.17 -26.70 -0.96
C ASP A 410 43.99 -26.68 0.35
N GLY A 411 43.82 -27.69 1.23
CA GLY A 411 44.61 -27.86 2.45
C GLY A 411 44.22 -26.93 3.59
N ALA A 412 42.99 -26.38 3.58
CA ALA A 412 42.51 -25.51 4.64
C ALA A 412 42.44 -26.24 6.00
N LYS A 413 42.83 -25.53 7.08
CA LYS A 413 42.82 -26.09 8.45
C LYS A 413 41.42 -26.14 9.07
N GLU A 414 40.53 -25.26 8.63
CA GLU A 414 39.17 -25.11 9.13
C GLU A 414 38.17 -25.33 8.00
N THR A 415 37.01 -25.90 8.31
CA THR A 415 35.96 -26.15 7.32
C THR A 415 35.25 -24.86 6.96
N ILE A 416 35.11 -24.61 5.66
CA ILE A 416 34.34 -23.48 5.12
C ILE A 416 32.83 -23.59 5.43
N ILE A 417 32.30 -24.79 5.69
CA ILE A 417 30.91 -25.00 6.12
C ILE A 417 30.89 -26.15 7.14
N THR A 418 30.31 -25.91 8.31
CA THR A 418 29.97 -26.93 9.31
C THR A 418 28.60 -27.56 9.04
N MET A 419 28.30 -28.70 9.68
CA MET A 419 26.98 -29.32 9.60
C MET A 419 25.88 -28.38 10.11
N GLU A 420 26.13 -27.70 11.23
CA GLU A 420 25.17 -26.77 11.85
C GLU A 420 24.87 -25.58 10.94
N GLU A 421 25.88 -24.97 10.33
CA GLU A 421 25.67 -23.87 9.37
C GLU A 421 24.92 -24.33 8.11
N LEU A 422 25.22 -25.54 7.61
CA LEU A 422 24.53 -26.09 6.44
C LEU A 422 23.05 -26.32 6.73
N VAL A 423 22.70 -26.85 7.91
CA VAL A 423 21.31 -27.16 8.29
C VAL A 423 20.57 -25.89 8.74
N TYR A 424 21.12 -25.14 9.69
CA TYR A 424 20.40 -24.06 10.37
C TYR A 424 20.56 -22.67 9.74
N TYR A 425 21.58 -22.45 8.90
CA TYR A 425 21.80 -21.14 8.25
C TYR A 425 21.54 -21.17 6.75
N LEU A 426 22.00 -22.20 6.04
CA LEU A 426 21.88 -22.30 4.57
C LEU A 426 20.63 -23.05 4.08
N PHE A 427 20.02 -23.90 4.91
CA PHE A 427 18.74 -24.57 4.59
C PHE A 427 17.81 -24.72 5.81
N PRO A 428 17.54 -23.65 6.58
CA PRO A 428 16.57 -23.73 7.67
C PRO A 428 15.15 -23.90 7.11
N ASP A 429 14.25 -24.46 7.92
CA ASP A 429 12.89 -24.84 7.50
C ASP A 429 12.00 -23.65 7.12
N ASP A 430 12.34 -22.43 7.56
CA ASP A 430 11.59 -21.18 7.38
C ASP A 430 12.08 -20.31 6.19
N VAL A 431 13.20 -20.67 5.54
CA VAL A 431 13.75 -19.91 4.40
C VAL A 431 13.72 -20.75 3.12
N PHE A 432 13.20 -20.18 2.03
CA PHE A 432 13.16 -20.87 0.76
C PHE A 432 14.57 -20.94 0.13
N TRP A 433 14.99 -22.13 -0.29
CA TRP A 433 16.34 -22.37 -0.83
C TRP A 433 16.69 -21.51 -2.05
N LYS A 434 15.69 -21.05 -2.83
CA LYS A 434 15.90 -20.11 -3.96
C LYS A 434 16.35 -18.73 -3.46
N ASP A 435 15.87 -18.31 -2.30
CA ASP A 435 16.29 -17.03 -1.71
C ASP A 435 17.76 -17.13 -1.27
N ILE A 436 18.17 -18.22 -0.62
CA ILE A 436 19.60 -18.48 -0.28
C ILE A 436 20.50 -18.47 -1.54
N ARG A 437 20.05 -19.13 -2.61
CA ARG A 437 20.73 -19.12 -3.92
C ARG A 437 20.86 -17.71 -4.49
N ASP A 438 19.77 -16.93 -4.49
CA ASP A 438 19.74 -15.60 -5.09
C ASP A 438 20.53 -14.58 -4.25
N ILE A 439 20.52 -14.67 -2.91
CA ILE A 439 21.37 -13.84 -2.05
C ILE A 439 22.85 -14.17 -2.27
N LEU A 440 23.21 -15.46 -2.42
CA LEU A 440 24.58 -15.87 -2.73
C LEU A 440 25.02 -15.37 -4.11
N LEU A 441 24.16 -15.45 -5.13
CA LEU A 441 24.42 -14.86 -6.44
C LEU A 441 24.64 -13.35 -6.34
N PHE A 442 23.78 -12.63 -5.60
CA PHE A 442 23.97 -11.19 -5.38
C PHE A 442 25.31 -10.88 -4.69
N ALA A 443 25.64 -11.61 -3.63
CA ALA A 443 26.88 -11.42 -2.88
C ALA A 443 28.12 -11.70 -3.75
N ILE A 444 28.07 -12.69 -4.65
CA ILE A 444 29.12 -12.93 -5.65
C ILE A 444 29.27 -11.73 -6.58
N TYR A 445 28.19 -11.19 -7.14
CA TYR A 445 28.27 -10.00 -8.00
C TYR A 445 28.78 -8.76 -7.24
N GLN A 446 28.41 -8.59 -5.97
CA GLN A 446 28.96 -7.54 -5.12
C GLN A 446 30.49 -7.66 -4.97
N GLU A 447 31.00 -8.86 -4.67
CA GLU A 447 32.44 -9.10 -4.56
C GLU A 447 33.17 -8.83 -5.88
N LEU A 448 32.56 -9.16 -7.03
CA LEU A 448 33.11 -8.84 -8.35
C LEU A 448 33.17 -7.32 -8.60
N HIS A 449 32.12 -6.57 -8.29
CA HIS A 449 32.14 -5.10 -8.35
C HIS A 449 33.18 -4.49 -7.40
N ALA A 450 33.37 -5.05 -6.20
CA ALA A 450 34.36 -4.58 -5.24
C ALA A 450 35.80 -4.84 -5.72
N LYS A 451 36.02 -5.94 -6.45
CA LYS A 451 37.32 -6.32 -7.06
C LYS A 451 37.54 -5.71 -8.45
N ASN A 452 36.54 -5.00 -9.00
CA ASN A 452 36.52 -4.49 -10.38
C ASN A 452 36.75 -5.60 -11.45
N ILE A 453 36.19 -6.79 -11.20
CA ILE A 453 36.24 -7.94 -12.12
C ILE A 453 34.91 -8.02 -12.87
N HIS A 454 34.94 -8.19 -14.19
CA HIS A 454 33.74 -8.36 -15.01
C HIS A 454 33.66 -9.77 -15.57
N VAL A 455 32.58 -10.49 -15.24
CA VAL A 455 32.35 -11.86 -15.72
C VAL A 455 31.07 -11.89 -16.55
N GLU A 456 31.22 -12.10 -17.87
CA GLU A 456 30.07 -12.29 -18.76
C GLU A 456 29.35 -13.60 -18.44
N ALA A 457 28.26 -13.50 -17.67
CA ALA A 457 27.33 -14.57 -17.41
C ALA A 457 25.89 -14.08 -17.65
N GLU A 458 25.27 -14.59 -18.71
CA GLU A 458 23.84 -14.42 -18.94
C GLU A 458 23.07 -15.16 -17.85
N LEU A 459 22.33 -14.42 -17.03
CA LEU A 459 21.37 -14.98 -16.08
C LEU A 459 20.05 -15.26 -16.79
N SER A 460 19.36 -16.31 -16.37
CA SER A 460 17.98 -16.59 -16.82
C SER A 460 17.05 -15.41 -16.53
N SER A 461 16.41 -14.89 -17.59
CA SER A 461 15.47 -13.77 -17.51
C SER A 461 14.26 -14.14 -16.65
N ILE A 462 13.65 -13.12 -16.01
CA ILE A 462 12.29 -13.26 -15.47
C ILE A 462 11.32 -13.14 -16.65
N GLU A 463 11.23 -14.18 -17.46
CA GLU A 463 10.12 -14.35 -18.40
C GLU A 463 8.88 -14.82 -17.65
N THR A 464 8.19 -13.83 -17.09
CA THR A 464 6.73 -13.78 -16.90
C THR A 464 6.00 -15.10 -16.65
N GLU A 465 5.89 -15.51 -15.39
CA GLU A 465 4.70 -16.20 -14.87
C GLU A 465 3.51 -15.19 -14.81
N GLU A 466 3.16 -14.57 -15.94
CA GLU A 466 2.12 -13.51 -16.03
C GLU A 466 0.95 -13.84 -16.97
N THR A 467 0.84 -15.07 -17.48
CA THR A 467 -0.28 -15.47 -18.35
C THR A 467 -1.60 -15.72 -17.62
N ASP A 468 -1.58 -16.04 -16.32
CA ASP A 468 -2.73 -16.69 -15.65
C ASP A 468 -3.50 -15.77 -14.67
N LEU A 469 -3.39 -14.45 -14.82
CA LEU A 469 -4.11 -13.45 -13.98
C LEU A 469 -4.87 -12.37 -14.76
N ASN A 470 -5.07 -12.55 -16.07
CA ASN A 470 -5.91 -11.66 -16.91
C ASN A 470 -7.28 -12.26 -17.26
N GLU A 471 -7.71 -13.32 -16.57
CA GLU A 471 -9.09 -13.84 -16.63
C GLU A 471 -9.65 -14.02 -15.21
N ASN A 472 -10.19 -12.94 -14.65
CA ASN A 472 -11.43 -12.85 -13.85
C ASN A 472 -11.64 -11.42 -13.33
#